data_AF-A0A3D1EPT6-F1
#
_entry.id   AF-A0A3D1EPT6-F1
#
_cell.length_a   1.000
_cell.length_b   1.000
_cell.length_c   1.000
_cell.angle_alpha   90.00
_cell.angle_beta   90.00
_cell.angle_gamma   90.00
#
_symmetry.space_group_name_H-M   'P 1'
#
loop_
_entity.id
_entity.type
_entity.pdbx_description
1 polymer ?
#
loop_
_entity_poly.entity_id
_entity_poly.type
_entity_poly.pdbx_seq_one_letter_code
_entity_poly.pdbx_strand_id
1 'polypeptide(L)'
;MQRLLAGIPADPKATPSAAQTPREIMGAIARDLIEDPMSRPDPDLLADLGTRDREWIELLARFLRELDPTDPETTARAARVLADRLDEQSALRIPTMVACGSVADFGRYEPLLPADPVHLYRPNPTFVLYAELDRFQYTQKENGYHYDFEARIEVFDAKGQLLHEEDWFTFDDTSRRPIRDFFVAVPCQLPADLKARELTMKLRLRQGGAEAQRVLPLRLTDDYDVISRPTELNVRTANVPS
;
A
#
# COMPACT_ATOMS: atom_id res chain seq x y z
N MET A 1 28.13 -18.80 75.56
CA MET A 1 28.99 -17.81 74.90
C MET A 1 28.55 -17.72 73.44
N GLN A 2 27.73 -16.72 73.12
CA GLN A 2 27.26 -16.38 71.78
C GLN A 2 28.38 -15.70 70.99
N ARG A 3 28.49 -15.96 69.68
CA ARG A 3 28.18 -14.96 68.64
C ARG A 3 28.29 -15.56 67.23
N LEU A 4 27.21 -15.34 66.48
CA LEU A 4 27.05 -15.55 65.06
C LEU A 4 28.05 -14.72 64.25
N LEU A 5 28.61 -15.30 63.20
CA LEU A 5 29.07 -14.59 62.01
C LEU A 5 28.28 -15.16 60.81
N ALA A 6 27.11 -14.56 60.56
CA ALA A 6 26.42 -14.70 59.29
C ALA A 6 27.04 -13.69 58.33
N GLY A 7 27.80 -14.20 57.36
CA GLY A 7 28.19 -13.43 56.17
C GLY A 7 26.96 -13.23 55.29
N ILE A 8 26.66 -11.97 55.01
CA ILE A 8 25.57 -11.49 54.15
C ILE A 8 25.73 -12.11 52.74
N PRO A 9 24.73 -12.80 52.16
CA PRO A 9 24.76 -13.12 50.75
C PRO A 9 24.68 -11.81 49.96
N ALA A 10 25.66 -11.59 49.09
CA ALA A 10 25.71 -10.46 48.17
C ALA A 10 24.41 -10.38 47.35
N ASP A 11 23.89 -9.16 47.18
CA ASP A 11 22.77 -8.87 46.29
C ASP A 11 22.99 -9.52 44.92
N PRO A 12 21.96 -10.18 44.35
CA PRO A 12 22.05 -10.65 42.98
C PRO A 12 22.24 -9.44 42.08
N LYS A 13 23.37 -9.42 41.36
CA LYS A 13 23.67 -8.48 40.27
C LYS A 13 22.39 -8.15 39.52
N ALA A 14 22.00 -6.87 39.54
CA ALA A 14 20.97 -6.34 38.68
C ALA A 14 21.23 -6.82 37.26
N THR A 15 20.30 -7.63 36.76
CA THR A 15 20.31 -8.07 35.37
C THR A 15 20.15 -6.82 34.51
N PRO A 16 20.95 -6.60 33.45
CA PRO A 16 20.76 -5.44 32.59
C PRO A 16 19.32 -5.48 32.07
N SER A 17 18.57 -4.41 32.34
CA SER A 17 17.21 -4.22 31.82
C SER A 17 17.24 -4.51 30.32
N ALA A 18 16.46 -5.49 29.87
CA ALA A 18 16.37 -5.80 28.45
C ALA A 18 16.01 -4.51 27.70
N ALA A 19 16.72 -4.23 26.60
CA ALA A 19 16.41 -3.09 25.75
C ALA A 19 14.94 -3.20 25.32
N GLN A 20 14.13 -2.21 25.70
CA GLN A 20 12.71 -2.21 25.41
C GLN A 20 12.50 -2.12 23.90
N THR A 21 11.53 -2.89 23.38
CA THR A 21 11.15 -2.80 21.99
C THR A 21 10.42 -1.46 21.71
N PRO A 22 10.44 -0.94 20.46
CA PRO A 22 9.69 0.27 20.12
C PRO A 22 8.21 0.21 20.50
N ARG A 23 7.60 -0.99 20.40
CA ARG A 23 6.21 -1.22 20.78
C ARG A 23 5.97 -1.11 22.30
N GLU A 24 6.91 -1.58 23.11
CA GLU A 24 6.84 -1.45 24.57
C GLU A 24 7.02 0.00 25.01
N ILE A 25 7.97 0.73 24.38
CA ILE A 25 8.17 2.16 24.62
C ILE A 25 6.91 2.95 24.24
N MET A 26 6.34 2.67 23.07
CA MET A 26 5.07 3.26 22.62
C MET A 26 3.93 3.00 23.62
N GLY A 27 3.83 1.78 24.15
CA GLY A 27 2.82 1.42 25.14
C GLY A 27 2.99 2.12 26.49
N ALA A 28 4.24 2.35 26.93
CA ALA A 28 4.54 3.12 28.13
C ALA A 28 4.15 4.59 27.96
N ILE A 29 4.59 5.23 26.88
CA ILE A 29 4.26 6.62 26.56
C ILE A 29 2.75 6.83 26.44
N ALA A 30 2.05 5.91 25.77
CA ALA A 30 0.60 6.00 25.63
C ALA A 30 -0.11 5.94 26.98
N ARG A 31 0.34 5.08 27.90
CA ARG A 31 -0.20 4.99 29.26
C ARG A 31 0.00 6.30 30.02
N ASP A 32 1.22 6.82 30.01
CA ASP A 32 1.56 8.06 30.71
C ASP A 32 0.75 9.25 30.20
N LEU A 33 0.51 9.33 28.88
CA LEU A 33 -0.30 10.38 28.26
C LEU A 33 -1.81 10.23 28.51
N ILE A 34 -2.30 9.01 28.69
CA ILE A 34 -3.68 8.77 29.09
C ILE A 34 -3.89 9.18 30.55
N GLU A 35 -2.92 8.95 31.42
CA GLU A 35 -2.96 9.34 32.84
C GLU A 35 -2.72 10.84 33.04
N ASP A 36 -1.77 11.44 32.30
CA ASP A 36 -1.46 12.87 32.28
C ASP A 36 -1.21 13.36 30.85
N PRO A 37 -2.19 14.06 30.22
CA PRO A 37 -2.05 14.62 28.88
C PRO A 37 -0.92 15.66 28.72
N MET A 38 -0.40 16.21 29.81
CA MET A 38 0.73 17.15 29.78
C MET A 38 2.09 16.47 29.92
N SER A 39 2.10 15.16 30.16
CA SER A 39 3.31 14.36 30.23
C SER A 39 4.11 14.46 28.93
N ARG A 40 5.43 14.47 29.06
CA ARG A 40 6.35 14.47 27.92
C ARG A 40 7.02 13.10 27.87
N PRO A 41 7.13 12.48 26.68
CA PRO A 41 7.93 11.27 26.51
C PRO A 41 9.34 11.50 27.05
N ASP A 42 9.86 10.53 27.80
CA ASP A 42 11.24 10.57 28.28
C ASP A 42 12.20 10.60 27.08
N PRO A 43 13.04 11.65 26.95
CA PRO A 43 13.97 11.77 25.82
C PRO A 43 14.97 10.62 25.76
N ASP A 44 15.33 10.01 26.90
CA ASP A 44 16.27 8.89 26.94
C ASP A 44 15.66 7.61 26.36
N LEU A 45 14.34 7.40 26.54
CA LEU A 45 13.62 6.28 25.91
C LEU A 45 13.52 6.42 24.38
N LEU A 46 13.57 7.65 23.87
CA LEU A 46 13.53 7.93 22.43
C LEU A 46 14.90 7.92 21.76
N ALA A 47 15.98 8.11 22.54
CA ALA A 47 17.35 8.25 22.05
C ALA A 47 17.85 7.01 21.31
N ASP A 48 17.49 5.82 21.79
CA ASP A 48 17.94 4.53 21.26
C ASP A 48 17.10 4.01 20.08
N LEU A 49 16.04 4.72 19.71
CA LEU A 49 15.16 4.35 18.60
C LEU A 49 15.72 4.77 17.24
N GLY A 50 15.44 3.97 16.22
CA GLY A 50 15.65 4.39 14.83
C GLY A 50 14.76 5.59 14.47
N THR A 51 15.20 6.40 13.49
CA THR A 51 14.50 7.64 13.07
C THR A 51 13.03 7.41 12.79
N ARG A 52 12.71 6.33 12.08
CA ARG A 52 11.33 5.95 11.78
C ARG A 52 10.54 5.74 13.07
N ASP A 53 10.98 4.84 13.94
CA ASP A 53 10.26 4.49 15.18
C ASP A 53 10.04 5.71 16.09
N ARG A 54 11.02 6.60 16.17
CA ARG A 54 10.89 7.88 16.89
C ARG A 54 9.77 8.75 16.30
N GLU A 55 9.74 8.93 14.98
CA GLU A 55 8.69 9.70 14.31
C GLU A 55 7.29 9.10 14.57
N TRP A 56 7.13 7.77 14.50
CA TRP A 56 5.84 7.10 14.79
C TRP A 56 5.38 7.37 16.23
N ILE A 57 6.28 7.25 17.20
CA ILE A 57 5.96 7.47 18.62
C ILE A 57 5.61 8.93 18.88
N GLU A 58 6.33 9.88 18.28
CA GLU A 58 6.03 11.31 18.41
C GLU A 58 4.67 11.67 17.79
N LEU A 59 4.33 11.09 16.63
CA LEU A 59 3.03 11.27 15.98
C LEU A 59 1.88 10.73 16.84
N LEU A 60 2.04 9.53 17.41
CA LEU A 60 1.05 8.97 18.32
C LEU A 60 0.91 9.80 19.61
N ALA A 61 2.03 10.21 20.20
CA ALA A 61 2.04 11.03 21.40
C ALA A 61 1.38 12.40 21.17
N ARG A 62 1.53 12.97 19.96
CA ARG A 62 0.78 14.18 19.58
C ARG A 62 -0.71 13.92 19.48
N PHE A 63 -1.12 12.84 18.81
CA PHE A 63 -2.53 12.48 18.70
C PHE A 63 -3.20 12.30 20.07
N LEU A 64 -2.56 11.57 21.00
CA LEU A 64 -3.10 11.34 22.34
C LEU A 64 -3.25 12.64 23.15
N ARG A 65 -2.37 13.63 22.95
CA ARG A 65 -2.49 14.96 23.59
C ARG A 65 -3.61 15.82 23.03
N GLU A 66 -3.94 15.65 21.75
CA GLU A 66 -5.02 16.34 21.07
C GLU A 66 -6.37 15.59 21.20
N LEU A 67 -6.38 14.40 21.82
CA LEU A 67 -7.57 13.59 21.99
C LEU A 67 -8.47 14.20 23.07
N ASP A 68 -9.65 14.66 22.65
CA ASP A 68 -10.70 15.17 23.54
C ASP A 68 -12.00 14.38 23.29
N PRO A 69 -12.42 13.52 24.23
CA PRO A 69 -13.64 12.74 24.08
C PRO A 69 -14.92 13.60 24.09
N THR A 70 -14.83 14.86 24.50
CA THR A 70 -15.95 15.82 24.49
C THR A 70 -15.98 16.70 23.24
N ASP A 71 -14.89 16.69 22.46
CA ASP A 71 -14.79 17.37 21.16
C ASP A 71 -14.43 16.38 20.03
N PRO A 72 -15.44 15.74 19.43
CA PRO A 72 -15.25 14.82 18.32
C PRO A 72 -14.59 15.45 17.09
N GLU A 73 -14.73 16.77 16.87
CA GLU A 73 -14.17 17.44 15.70
C GLU A 73 -12.65 17.57 15.82
N THR A 74 -12.18 18.01 16.99
CA THR A 74 -10.74 18.08 17.28
C THR A 74 -10.10 16.69 17.22
N THR A 75 -10.74 15.68 17.82
CA THR A 75 -10.25 14.29 17.76
C THR A 75 -10.19 13.77 16.32
N ALA A 76 -11.23 14.02 15.50
CA ALA A 76 -11.23 13.60 14.10
C ALA A 76 -10.14 14.29 13.28
N ARG A 77 -9.84 15.55 13.58
CA ARG A 77 -8.76 16.30 12.92
C ARG A 77 -7.39 15.74 13.28
N ALA A 78 -7.13 15.50 14.57
CA ALA A 78 -5.89 14.89 15.04
C ALA A 78 -5.68 13.49 14.45
N ALA A 79 -6.74 12.68 14.39
CA ALA A 79 -6.71 11.35 13.78
C ALA A 79 -6.36 11.39 12.29
N ARG A 80 -6.90 12.37 11.54
CA ARG A 80 -6.55 12.56 10.12
C ARG A 80 -5.09 12.95 9.95
N VAL A 81 -4.58 13.89 10.76
CA VAL A 81 -3.16 14.28 10.72
C VAL A 81 -2.25 13.09 11.01
N LEU A 82 -2.60 12.26 12.02
CA LEU A 82 -1.88 11.03 12.28
C LEU A 82 -1.91 10.14 11.02
N ALA A 83 -3.09 9.76 10.55
CA ALA A 83 -3.27 8.89 9.39
C ALA A 83 -2.49 9.37 8.14
N ASP A 84 -2.62 10.65 7.78
CA ASP A 84 -1.94 11.25 6.63
C ASP A 84 -0.40 11.09 6.75
N ARG A 85 0.17 11.29 7.94
CA ARG A 85 1.61 11.10 8.19
C ARG A 85 2.04 9.63 8.15
N LEU A 86 1.20 8.73 8.65
CA LEU A 86 1.47 7.29 8.56
C LEU A 86 1.43 6.81 7.11
N ASP A 87 0.52 7.36 6.31
CA ASP A 87 0.38 7.05 4.89
C ASP A 87 1.54 7.62 4.07
N GLU A 88 2.02 8.84 4.36
CA GLU A 88 3.26 9.41 3.79
C GLU A 88 4.47 8.47 4.00
N GLN A 89 4.55 7.82 5.16
CA GLN A 89 5.62 6.88 5.52
C GLN A 89 5.38 5.44 5.02
N SER A 90 4.27 5.22 4.32
CA SER A 90 3.89 3.92 3.81
C SER A 90 4.26 3.76 2.34
N ALA A 91 4.64 2.55 1.95
CA ALA A 91 5.07 2.30 0.57
C ALA A 91 3.89 2.38 -0.40
N LEU A 92 4.14 2.93 -1.59
CA LEU A 92 3.24 2.92 -2.75
C LEU A 92 2.61 1.52 -2.94
N ARG A 93 1.32 1.48 -3.30
CA ARG A 93 0.59 0.23 -3.54
C ARG A 93 -0.24 0.29 -4.81
N ILE A 94 -0.46 -0.89 -5.38
CA ILE A 94 -1.38 -1.14 -6.48
C ILE A 94 -2.46 -2.12 -5.96
N PRO A 95 -3.49 -1.63 -5.24
CA PRO A 95 -4.55 -2.47 -4.71
C PRO A 95 -5.34 -3.21 -5.81
N THR A 96 -5.62 -2.51 -6.91
CA THR A 96 -6.45 -3.00 -8.01
C THR A 96 -5.66 -2.93 -9.31
N MET A 97 -5.68 -4.02 -10.10
CA MET A 97 -5.14 -4.04 -11.45
C MET A 97 -6.01 -4.94 -12.34
N VAL A 98 -6.52 -4.40 -13.44
CA VAL A 98 -7.52 -5.03 -14.31
C VAL A 98 -7.20 -4.75 -15.78
N ALA A 99 -7.31 -5.75 -16.64
CA ALA A 99 -7.31 -5.52 -18.09
C ALA A 99 -8.71 -5.13 -18.55
N CYS A 100 -8.79 -4.03 -19.28
CA CYS A 100 -10.03 -3.38 -19.69
C CYS A 100 -10.07 -3.19 -21.21
N GLY A 101 -11.27 -3.24 -21.78
CA GLY A 101 -11.52 -2.77 -23.15
C GLY A 101 -11.54 -1.24 -23.22
N SER A 102 -12.07 -0.59 -22.18
CA SER A 102 -12.12 0.86 -22.06
C SER A 102 -12.03 1.31 -20.60
N VAL A 103 -11.52 2.52 -20.38
CA VAL A 103 -11.47 3.19 -19.07
C VAL A 103 -12.02 4.59 -19.25
N ALA A 104 -13.07 4.93 -18.52
CA ALA A 104 -13.68 6.25 -18.56
C ALA A 104 -13.16 7.15 -17.43
N ASP A 105 -13.03 6.60 -16.22
CA ASP A 105 -12.62 7.34 -15.02
C ASP A 105 -12.24 6.38 -13.88
N PHE A 106 -11.87 6.92 -12.71
CA PHE A 106 -11.65 6.15 -11.49
C PHE A 106 -12.87 5.28 -11.14
N GLY A 107 -12.66 3.97 -10.98
CA GLY A 107 -13.72 2.99 -10.72
C GLY A 107 -14.70 2.80 -11.89
N ARG A 108 -14.48 3.42 -13.05
CA ARG A 108 -15.38 3.38 -14.21
C ARG A 108 -14.66 2.84 -15.43
N TYR A 109 -14.67 1.53 -15.58
CA TYR A 109 -14.01 0.81 -16.66
C TYR A 109 -14.82 -0.42 -17.09
N GLU A 110 -14.55 -0.90 -18.31
CA GLU A 110 -15.14 -2.12 -18.87
C GLU A 110 -14.08 -3.24 -18.85
N PRO A 111 -14.15 -4.18 -17.88
CA PRO A 111 -13.16 -5.24 -17.77
C PRO A 111 -13.27 -6.23 -18.94
N LEU A 112 -12.13 -6.76 -19.37
CA LEU A 112 -12.11 -7.92 -20.25
C LEU A 112 -12.53 -9.16 -19.46
N LEU A 113 -13.36 -10.00 -20.09
CA LEU A 113 -13.83 -11.25 -19.51
C LEU A 113 -13.40 -12.44 -20.37
N PRO A 114 -13.09 -13.60 -19.76
CA PRO A 114 -12.93 -13.83 -18.32
C PRO A 114 -11.76 -13.01 -17.74
N ALA A 115 -11.81 -12.71 -16.43
CA ALA A 115 -10.82 -11.86 -15.75
C ALA A 115 -9.68 -12.63 -15.08
N ASP A 116 -9.82 -13.95 -14.89
CA ASP A 116 -8.81 -14.80 -14.25
C ASP A 116 -8.78 -16.22 -14.87
N PRO A 117 -7.80 -16.53 -15.73
CA PRO A 117 -6.88 -15.58 -16.37
C PRO A 117 -7.61 -14.70 -17.39
N VAL A 118 -7.05 -13.53 -17.71
CA VAL A 118 -7.58 -12.69 -18.78
C VAL A 118 -7.34 -13.36 -20.13
N HIS A 119 -8.40 -13.59 -20.90
CA HIS A 119 -8.27 -14.18 -22.24
C HIS A 119 -8.12 -13.10 -23.31
N LEU A 120 -7.09 -13.24 -24.15
CA LEU A 120 -6.75 -12.28 -25.20
C LEU A 120 -6.64 -12.97 -26.56
N TYR A 121 -7.28 -12.40 -27.59
CA TYR A 121 -7.26 -12.94 -28.94
C TYR A 121 -5.93 -12.62 -29.64
N ARG A 122 -5.41 -13.55 -30.43
CA ARG A 122 -4.25 -13.32 -31.32
C ARG A 122 -4.68 -13.17 -32.80
N PRO A 123 -3.91 -12.43 -33.63
CA PRO A 123 -2.64 -11.77 -33.33
C PRO A 123 -2.82 -10.34 -32.78
N ASN A 124 -1.86 -9.88 -31.96
CA ASN A 124 -1.78 -8.52 -31.39
C ASN A 124 -2.95 -8.08 -30.51
N PRO A 125 -3.14 -8.71 -29.33
CA PRO A 125 -4.14 -8.21 -28.41
C PRO A 125 -3.78 -6.81 -27.91
N THR A 126 -4.73 -5.89 -28.07
CA THR A 126 -4.70 -4.55 -27.52
C THR A 126 -5.72 -4.44 -26.40
N PHE A 127 -5.35 -3.77 -25.32
CA PHE A 127 -6.22 -3.52 -24.18
C PHE A 127 -5.67 -2.36 -23.36
N VAL A 128 -6.41 -1.93 -22.34
CA VAL A 128 -5.96 -0.92 -21.38
C VAL A 128 -5.75 -1.61 -20.04
N LEU A 129 -4.58 -1.46 -19.44
CA LEU A 129 -4.33 -1.89 -18.08
C LEU A 129 -4.75 -0.76 -17.13
N TYR A 130 -5.85 -0.98 -16.41
CA TYR A 130 -6.32 -0.10 -15.36
C TYR A 130 -5.65 -0.49 -14.04
N ALA A 131 -5.05 0.47 -13.34
CA ALA A 131 -4.47 0.25 -12.02
C ALA A 131 -4.81 1.40 -11.06
N GLU A 132 -5.46 1.08 -9.95
CA GLU A 132 -5.67 2.03 -8.85
C GLU A 132 -4.40 2.11 -8.01
N LEU A 133 -4.06 3.33 -7.58
CA LEU A 133 -2.91 3.59 -6.74
C LEU A 133 -3.38 3.97 -5.34
N ASP A 134 -2.69 3.44 -4.36
CA ASP A 134 -2.87 3.79 -2.95
C ASP A 134 -1.52 4.18 -2.36
N ARG A 135 -1.54 5.07 -1.36
CA ARG A 135 -0.35 5.59 -0.67
C ARG A 135 0.68 6.20 -1.63
N PHE A 136 0.18 6.87 -2.67
CA PHE A 136 0.99 7.70 -3.53
C PHE A 136 1.22 9.07 -2.88
N GLN A 137 2.31 9.71 -3.26
CA GLN A 137 2.72 11.01 -2.76
C GLN A 137 2.51 12.10 -3.81
N TYR A 138 2.59 13.35 -3.38
CA TYR A 138 2.62 14.51 -4.26
C TYR A 138 3.76 15.45 -3.89
N THR A 139 4.18 16.26 -4.86
CA THR A 139 4.99 17.45 -4.60
C THR A 139 4.11 18.69 -4.66
N GLN A 140 4.07 19.46 -3.57
CA GLN A 140 3.39 20.76 -3.57
C GLN A 140 4.26 21.81 -4.29
N LYS A 141 3.72 22.43 -5.34
CA LYS A 141 4.33 23.57 -6.05
C LYS A 141 3.40 24.79 -5.96
N GLU A 142 3.88 25.97 -6.41
CA GLU A 142 3.15 27.25 -6.27
C GLU A 142 1.69 27.20 -6.73
N ASN A 143 1.37 26.42 -7.76
CA ASN A 143 0.05 26.37 -8.38
C ASN A 143 -0.73 25.06 -8.17
N GLY A 144 -0.29 24.20 -7.25
CA GLY A 144 -1.03 22.98 -6.92
C GLY A 144 -0.17 21.81 -6.49
N TYR A 145 -0.75 20.63 -6.66
CA TYR A 145 -0.22 19.34 -6.26
C TYR A 145 0.18 18.57 -7.52
N HIS A 146 1.43 18.15 -7.59
CA HIS A 146 2.01 17.43 -8.72
C HIS A 146 2.23 15.97 -8.33
N TYR A 147 1.85 15.06 -9.22
CA TYR A 147 2.01 13.62 -9.08
C TYR A 147 2.89 13.13 -10.21
N ASP A 148 4.06 12.61 -9.89
CA ASP A 148 5.02 12.11 -10.88
C ASP A 148 5.26 10.62 -10.60
N PHE A 149 5.14 9.80 -11.62
CA PHE A 149 5.33 8.35 -11.53
C PHE A 149 6.12 7.83 -12.72
N GLU A 150 6.83 6.72 -12.52
CA GLU A 150 7.41 5.92 -13.59
C GLU A 150 6.77 4.52 -13.57
N ALA A 151 6.39 3.97 -14.73
CA ALA A 151 5.99 2.56 -14.84
C ALA A 151 6.83 1.80 -15.86
N ARG A 152 6.73 0.49 -15.72
CA ARG A 152 7.23 -0.49 -16.67
C ARG A 152 6.29 -1.67 -16.76
N ILE A 153 6.13 -2.20 -17.96
CA ILE A 153 5.44 -3.48 -18.21
C ILE A 153 6.48 -4.55 -18.52
N GLU A 154 6.32 -5.69 -17.87
CA GLU A 154 7.10 -6.91 -18.12
C GLU A 154 6.14 -8.08 -18.36
N VAL A 155 6.48 -8.95 -19.31
CA VAL A 155 5.69 -10.14 -19.66
C VAL A 155 6.54 -11.38 -19.53
N PHE A 156 6.06 -12.35 -18.77
CA PHE A 156 6.73 -13.61 -18.48
C PHE A 156 5.94 -14.79 -19.05
N ASP A 157 6.62 -15.87 -19.39
CA ASP A 157 5.97 -17.15 -19.67
C ASP A 157 5.58 -17.89 -18.37
N ALA A 158 4.91 -19.04 -18.50
CA ALA A 158 4.52 -19.88 -17.36
C ALA A 158 5.71 -20.43 -16.54
N LYS A 159 6.95 -20.36 -17.06
CA LYS A 159 8.18 -20.76 -16.36
C LYS A 159 8.88 -19.58 -15.68
N GLY A 160 8.34 -18.36 -15.81
CA GLY A 160 8.95 -17.14 -15.30
C GLY A 160 10.07 -16.56 -16.18
N GLN A 161 10.21 -17.03 -17.42
CA GLN A 161 11.15 -16.44 -18.38
C GLN A 161 10.57 -15.13 -18.90
N LEU A 162 11.34 -14.05 -18.84
CA LEU A 162 10.99 -12.76 -19.43
C LEU A 162 10.92 -12.90 -20.96
N LEU A 163 9.76 -12.63 -21.54
CA LEU A 163 9.51 -12.67 -22.97
C LEU A 163 9.48 -11.28 -23.62
N HIS A 164 8.97 -10.30 -22.87
CA HIS A 164 8.84 -8.93 -23.35
C HIS A 164 8.96 -7.95 -22.18
N GLU A 165 9.52 -6.79 -22.45
CA GLU A 165 9.72 -5.73 -21.49
C GLU A 165 9.71 -4.39 -22.22
N GLU A 166 8.99 -3.42 -21.66
CA GLU A 166 8.98 -2.04 -22.14
C GLU A 166 10.07 -1.22 -21.44
N ASP A 167 10.46 -0.08 -22.01
CA ASP A 167 11.26 0.90 -21.28
C ASP A 167 10.44 1.56 -20.17
N TRP A 168 11.11 2.14 -19.18
CA TRP A 168 10.41 2.94 -18.18
C TRP A 168 9.78 4.16 -18.87
N PHE A 169 8.49 4.38 -18.61
CA PHE A 169 7.76 5.54 -19.10
C PHE A 169 7.15 6.31 -17.92
N THR A 170 7.02 7.62 -18.10
CA THR A 170 6.54 8.55 -17.06
C THR A 170 5.10 8.95 -17.31
N PHE A 171 4.37 9.18 -16.22
CA PHE A 171 3.08 9.87 -16.25
C PHE A 171 3.06 10.89 -15.12
N ASP A 172 2.57 12.07 -15.47
CA ASP A 172 2.40 13.19 -14.56
C ASP A 172 0.94 13.65 -14.54
N ASP A 173 0.51 14.14 -13.38
CA ASP A 173 -0.79 14.80 -13.22
C ASP A 173 -0.65 15.99 -12.27
N THR A 174 -1.58 16.95 -12.41
CA THR A 174 -1.62 18.16 -11.60
C THR A 174 -3.03 18.46 -11.15
N SER A 175 -3.17 18.82 -9.87
CA SER A 175 -4.47 19.21 -9.32
C SER A 175 -4.36 20.42 -8.40
N ARG A 176 -5.44 21.21 -8.34
CA ARG A 176 -5.56 22.34 -7.39
C ARG A 176 -5.79 21.89 -5.95
N ARG A 177 -6.15 20.63 -5.74
CA ARG A 177 -6.37 20.01 -4.43
C ARG A 177 -5.69 18.63 -4.37
N PRO A 178 -5.33 18.12 -3.18
CA PRO A 178 -4.85 16.75 -3.07
C PRO A 178 -5.87 15.76 -3.66
N ILE A 179 -5.41 14.90 -4.56
CA ILE A 179 -6.18 13.79 -5.11
C ILE A 179 -6.13 12.68 -4.07
N ARG A 180 -7.30 12.08 -3.80
CA ARG A 180 -7.41 10.94 -2.88
C ARG A 180 -7.45 9.61 -3.63
N ASP A 181 -8.16 9.62 -4.74
CA ASP A 181 -8.39 8.45 -5.58
C ASP A 181 -7.63 8.66 -6.89
N PHE A 182 -6.57 7.88 -7.10
CA PHE A 182 -5.73 7.98 -8.29
C PHE A 182 -5.69 6.66 -9.04
N PHE A 183 -5.70 6.72 -10.36
CA PHE A 183 -5.53 5.55 -11.21
C PHE A 183 -4.63 5.88 -12.39
N VAL A 184 -4.03 4.84 -12.96
CA VAL A 184 -3.36 4.91 -14.25
C VAL A 184 -4.07 3.98 -15.23
N ALA A 185 -4.18 4.44 -16.47
CA ALA A 185 -4.72 3.66 -17.58
C ALA A 185 -3.62 3.55 -18.64
N VAL A 186 -2.96 2.39 -18.69
CA VAL A 186 -1.82 2.15 -19.57
C VAL A 186 -2.27 1.39 -20.80
N PRO A 187 -2.24 1.97 -22.01
CA PRO A 187 -2.49 1.22 -23.24
C PRO A 187 -1.43 0.13 -23.40
N CYS A 188 -1.87 -1.10 -23.61
CA CYS A 188 -1.02 -2.27 -23.73
C CYS A 188 -1.16 -2.89 -25.12
N GLN A 189 -0.02 -3.24 -25.71
CA GLN A 189 0.03 -4.02 -26.96
C GLN A 189 1.07 -5.12 -26.82
N LEU A 190 0.62 -6.38 -26.80
CA LEU A 190 1.55 -7.51 -26.74
C LEU A 190 2.19 -7.78 -28.11
N PRO A 191 3.47 -8.20 -28.16
CA PRO A 191 4.12 -8.60 -29.40
C PRO A 191 3.40 -9.76 -30.12
N ALA A 192 3.40 -9.71 -31.45
CA ALA A 192 2.74 -10.69 -32.32
C ALA A 192 3.37 -12.09 -32.24
N ASP A 193 4.66 -12.14 -31.92
CA ASP A 193 5.53 -13.31 -32.00
C ASP A 193 5.63 -14.09 -30.68
N LEU A 194 4.83 -13.71 -29.66
CA LEU A 194 4.71 -14.46 -28.42
C LEU A 194 4.20 -15.89 -28.70
N LYS A 195 5.10 -16.86 -28.54
CA LYS A 195 4.81 -18.28 -28.73
C LYS A 195 4.08 -18.91 -27.53
N ALA A 196 4.31 -18.37 -26.33
CA ALA A 196 3.68 -18.86 -25.11
C ALA A 196 2.19 -18.46 -25.07
N ARG A 197 1.33 -19.41 -24.69
CA ARG A 197 -0.11 -19.16 -24.51
C ARG A 197 -0.46 -18.69 -23.11
N GLU A 198 0.29 -19.13 -22.11
CA GLU A 198 0.11 -18.74 -20.72
C GLU A 198 1.20 -17.75 -20.36
N LEU A 199 0.77 -16.57 -19.91
CA LEU A 199 1.64 -15.45 -19.64
C LEU A 199 1.30 -14.83 -18.28
N THR A 200 2.28 -14.15 -17.71
CA THR A 200 2.08 -13.25 -16.58
C THR A 200 2.53 -11.86 -17.01
N MET A 201 1.61 -10.90 -17.03
CA MET A 201 1.97 -9.49 -17.18
C MET A 201 2.21 -8.89 -15.79
N LYS A 202 3.27 -8.11 -15.64
CA LYS A 202 3.62 -7.42 -14.41
C LYS A 202 3.71 -5.93 -14.69
N LEU A 203 2.97 -5.14 -13.93
CA LEU A 203 3.13 -3.70 -13.84
C LEU A 203 4.05 -3.39 -12.66
N ARG A 204 5.10 -2.62 -12.92
CA ARG A 204 5.91 -1.99 -11.87
C ARG A 204 5.70 -0.49 -11.92
N LEU A 205 5.60 0.12 -10.76
CA LEU A 205 5.40 1.54 -10.56
C LEU A 205 6.39 2.08 -9.55
N ARG A 206 6.92 3.27 -9.81
CA ARG A 206 7.84 3.99 -8.93
C ARG A 206 7.38 5.41 -8.69
N GLN A 207 7.64 5.89 -7.49
CA GLN A 207 7.44 7.28 -7.11
C GLN A 207 8.31 7.63 -5.90
N GLY A 208 9.10 8.70 -5.99
CA GLY A 208 9.84 9.23 -4.82
C GLY A 208 10.76 8.22 -4.13
N GLY A 209 11.24 7.20 -4.86
CA GLY A 209 12.04 6.09 -4.31
C GLY A 209 11.23 4.90 -3.77
N ALA A 210 9.91 5.02 -3.64
CA ALA A 210 9.02 3.89 -3.39
C ALA A 210 8.77 3.11 -4.70
N GLU A 211 8.57 1.80 -4.58
CA GLU A 211 8.22 0.93 -5.70
C GLU A 211 7.06 0.00 -5.32
N ALA A 212 6.12 -0.17 -6.25
CA ALA A 212 5.02 -1.12 -6.15
C ALA A 212 4.97 -2.00 -7.40
N GLN A 213 4.48 -3.23 -7.25
CA GLN A 213 4.26 -4.11 -8.39
C GLN A 213 3.01 -4.97 -8.22
N ARG A 214 2.39 -5.32 -9.35
CA ARG A 214 1.24 -6.23 -9.40
C ARG A 214 1.33 -7.09 -10.65
N VAL A 215 0.79 -8.30 -10.57
CA VAL A 215 0.77 -9.26 -11.68
C VAL A 215 -0.65 -9.57 -12.13
N LEU A 216 -0.81 -9.82 -13.43
CA LEU A 216 -2.06 -10.20 -14.09
C LEU A 216 -1.79 -11.46 -14.92
N PRO A 217 -2.44 -12.59 -14.59
CA PRO A 217 -2.34 -13.79 -15.43
C PRO A 217 -3.13 -13.58 -16.73
N LEU A 218 -2.48 -13.88 -17.86
CA LEU A 218 -3.05 -13.76 -19.20
C LEU A 218 -3.02 -15.12 -19.91
N ARG A 219 -4.01 -15.36 -20.76
CA ARG A 219 -4.05 -16.49 -21.67
C ARG A 219 -4.33 -16.02 -23.10
N LEU A 220 -3.38 -16.29 -24.00
CA LEU A 220 -3.52 -16.04 -25.42
C LEU A 220 -4.28 -17.19 -26.09
N THR A 221 -5.36 -16.83 -26.79
CA THR A 221 -6.23 -17.79 -27.49
C THR A 221 -6.35 -17.43 -28.98
N ASP A 222 -6.63 -18.45 -29.79
CA ASP A 222 -7.00 -18.30 -31.20
C ASP A 222 -8.53 -18.47 -31.38
N ASP A 223 -9.25 -18.66 -30.28
CA ASP A 223 -10.71 -18.82 -30.24
C ASP A 223 -11.36 -17.49 -29.85
N TYR A 224 -12.04 -16.86 -30.82
CA TYR A 224 -12.73 -15.59 -30.63
C TYR A 224 -14.01 -15.73 -29.80
N ASP A 225 -14.67 -16.89 -29.82
CA ASP A 225 -15.92 -17.13 -29.10
C ASP A 225 -15.72 -17.11 -27.58
N VAL A 226 -14.51 -17.47 -27.13
CA VAL A 226 -14.11 -17.48 -25.71
C VAL A 226 -14.07 -16.07 -25.11
N ILE A 227 -13.92 -15.03 -25.94
CA ILE A 227 -13.77 -13.63 -25.51
C ILE A 227 -15.06 -12.83 -25.74
N SER A 228 -15.87 -13.26 -26.71
CA SER A 228 -17.09 -12.55 -27.15
C SER A 228 -18.37 -12.99 -26.44
N ARG A 229 -18.34 -14.10 -25.69
CA ARG A 229 -19.50 -14.52 -24.88
C ARG A 229 -19.41 -13.89 -23.48
N PRO A 230 -20.28 -12.94 -23.14
CA PRO A 230 -20.42 -12.53 -21.74
C PRO A 230 -20.75 -13.80 -20.95
N THR A 231 -19.87 -14.15 -20.01
CA THR A 231 -20.13 -15.26 -19.11
C THR A 231 -21.44 -14.95 -18.42
N GLU A 232 -22.47 -15.76 -18.67
CA GLU A 232 -23.77 -15.60 -18.02
C GLU A 232 -23.51 -15.55 -16.51
N LEU A 233 -23.70 -14.35 -15.92
CA LEU A 233 -23.67 -14.16 -14.48
C LEU A 233 -24.80 -15.04 -13.93
N ASN A 234 -24.44 -16.23 -13.46
CA ASN A 234 -25.33 -17.10 -12.69
C ASN A 234 -25.60 -16.40 -11.35
N VAL A 235 -26.47 -15.39 -11.37
CA VAL A 235 -27.06 -14.81 -10.18
C VAL A 235 -28.01 -15.87 -9.63
N ARG A 236 -27.48 -16.72 -8.74
CA ARG A 236 -28.33 -17.53 -7.87
C ARG A 236 -29.02 -16.56 -6.90
N THR A 237 -30.21 -16.09 -7.29
CA THR A 237 -31.15 -15.48 -6.36
C THR A 237 -31.49 -16.52 -5.29
N ALA A 238 -30.87 -16.38 -4.12
CA ALA A 238 -31.32 -17.06 -2.93
C ALA A 238 -32.68 -16.47 -2.53
N ASN A 239 -33.76 -17.12 -2.97
CA ASN A 239 -35.08 -16.86 -2.43
C ASN A 239 -35.09 -17.22 -0.94
N VAL A 240 -35.20 -16.19 -0.09
CA VAL A 240 -35.57 -16.35 1.31
C VAL A 240 -37.10 -16.47 1.37
N PRO A 241 -37.68 -17.57 1.84
CA PRO A 241 -39.13 -17.65 2.03
C PRO A 241 -39.56 -16.78 3.21
N SER A 242 -40.75 -16.19 3.05
CA SER A 242 -41.45 -15.31 4.00
C SER A 242 -41.78 -15.97 5.34
#